data_AF-A0A7J4VHF6-F1
#
_entry.id   AF-A0A7J4VHF6-F1
#
_cell.length_a   1.000
_cell.length_b   1.000
_cell.length_c   1.000
_cell.angle_alpha   90.00
_cell.angle_beta   90.00
_cell.angle_gamma   90.00
#
_symmetry.space_group_name_H-M   'P 1'
#
loop_
_entity.id
_entity.type
_entity.pdbx_description
1 polymer ?
#
loop_
_entity_poly.entity_id
_entity_poly.type
_entity_poly.pdbx_seq_one_letter_code
_entity_poly.pdbx_strand_id
1 'polypeptide(L)' 'MRCEPANTIIKKFKGLKPLAEVSGVKVHTVMRWRMPRDKGGTGGVVPHWHVQAILAAARERGIDVRASDFAPVAEAVE' A
#
# COMPACT_ATOMS: atom_id res chain seq x y z
N MET A 1 9.69 -12.54 -2.27
CA MET A 1 8.31 -12.39 -2.77
C MET A 1 7.70 -11.13 -2.15
N ARG A 2 7.24 -10.19 -2.96
CA ARG A 2 6.51 -9.00 -2.50
C ARG A 2 5.08 -9.14 -3.00
N CYS A 3 4.12 -8.94 -2.13
CA CYS A 3 2.71 -9.04 -2.47
C CYS A 3 2.19 -7.69 -2.97
N GLU A 4 1.41 -7.75 -4.04
CA GLU A 4 0.64 -6.63 -4.58
C GLU A 4 -0.76 -6.62 -3.94
N PRO A 5 -1.44 -5.48 -3.84
CA PRO A 5 -1.08 -4.15 -4.39
C PRO A 5 -0.14 -3.28 -3.54
N ALA A 6 0.12 -3.64 -2.28
CA ALA A 6 0.87 -2.80 -1.35
C ALA A 6 2.24 -2.34 -1.89
N ASN A 7 2.95 -3.20 -2.62
CA ASN A 7 4.26 -2.86 -3.17
C ASN A 7 4.19 -1.82 -4.31
N THR A 8 3.18 -1.85 -5.17
CA THR A 8 2.93 -0.78 -6.15
C THR A 8 2.63 0.56 -5.48
N ILE A 9 1.78 0.59 -4.45
CA ILE A 9 1.49 1.82 -3.70
C ILE A 9 2.76 2.39 -3.06
N ILE A 10 3.58 1.54 -2.42
CA ILE A 10 4.87 1.94 -1.84
C ILE A 10 5.78 2.57 -2.91
N LYS A 11 5.82 2.02 -4.12
CA LYS A 11 6.60 2.58 -5.23
C LYS A 11 6.06 3.94 -5.68
N LYS A 12 4.74 4.10 -5.81
CA LYS A 12 4.10 5.38 -6.17
C LYS A 12 4.44 6.48 -5.15
N PHE A 13 4.55 6.12 -3.87
CA PHE A 13 4.98 7.02 -2.78
C PHE A 13 6.51 7.19 -2.67
N LYS A 14 7.29 6.73 -3.65
CA LYS A 14 8.77 6.80 -3.67
C LYS A 14 9.44 6.11 -2.46
N GLY A 15 8.79 5.13 -1.84
CA GLY A 15 9.36 4.29 -0.81
C GLY A 15 8.49 4.09 0.43
N LEU A 16 9.06 3.40 1.41
CA LEU A 16 8.36 3.00 2.64
C LEU A 16 8.19 4.18 3.62
N LYS A 17 9.19 5.05 3.74
CA LYS A 17 9.18 6.18 4.69
C LYS A 17 8.03 7.16 4.40
N PRO A 18 7.89 7.67 3.16
CA PRO A 18 6.85 8.66 2.88
C PRO A 18 5.44 8.08 3.09
N LEU A 19 5.24 6.81 2.72
CA LEU A 19 3.96 6.15 2.92
C LEU A 19 3.67 5.91 4.42
N ALA A 20 4.68 5.57 5.21
CA ALA A 20 4.56 5.37 6.66
C ALA A 20 4.19 6.67 7.39
N GLU A 21 4.83 7.78 7.02
CA GLU A 21 4.51 9.12 7.55
C GLU A 21 3.06 9.50 7.25
N VAL A 22 2.62 9.30 6.01
CA VAL A 22 1.24 9.59 5.56
C VAL A 22 0.21 8.72 6.29
N SER A 23 0.52 7.44 6.49
CA SER A 23 -0.40 6.49 7.13
C SER A 23 -0.33 6.50 8.66
N GLY A 24 0.57 7.30 9.25
CA GLY A 24 0.72 7.41 10.71
C GLY A 24 1.27 6.15 11.37
N VAL A 25 1.99 5.29 10.64
CA VAL A 25 2.53 4.03 11.17
C VAL A 25 4.04 3.97 11.03
N LYS A 26 4.65 2.96 11.67
CA LYS A 26 6.09 2.71 11.53
C LYS A 26 6.38 2.14 10.13
N VAL A 27 7.58 2.46 9.61
CA VAL A 27 8.11 1.94 8.33
C VAL A 27 8.03 0.42 8.25
N HIS A 28 8.29 -0.27 9.36
CA HIS A 28 8.21 -1.73 9.44
C HIS A 28 6.78 -2.28 9.24
N THR A 29 5.75 -1.54 9.67
CA THR A 29 4.34 -1.90 9.44
C THR A 29 4.01 -1.85 7.94
N VAL A 30 4.43 -0.79 7.25
CA VAL A 30 4.27 -0.67 5.79
C VAL A 30 5.05 -1.76 5.05
N MET A 31 6.25 -2.10 5.53
CA MET A 31 7.03 -3.21 4.98
C MET A 31 6.30 -4.55 5.11
N ARG A 32 5.58 -4.79 6.20
CA ARG A 32 4.77 -6.00 6.40
C ARG A 32 3.56 -6.07 5.47
N TRP A 33 3.04 -4.93 4.98
CA TRP A 33 1.91 -4.96 4.06
C TRP A 33 2.24 -5.70 2.76
N ARG A 34 3.48 -5.59 2.28
CA ARG A 34 3.95 -6.32 1.09
C ARG A 34 4.50 -7.72 1.38
N MET A 35 4.41 -8.21 2.62
CA MET A 35 4.81 -9.57 2.97
C MET A 35 3.63 -10.55 2.84
N PRO A 36 3.89 -11.83 2.49
CA PRO A 36 2.85 -12.85 2.49
C PRO A 36 2.29 -13.08 3.91
N ARG A 37 1.02 -13.49 3.99
CA ARG A 37 0.34 -13.78 5.27
C ARG A 37 1.04 -14.86 6.07
N ASP A 38 1.60 -15.86 5.38
CA ASP A 38 2.38 -16.95 5.96
C ASP A 38 3.62 -16.47 6.75
N LYS A 39 4.20 -15.32 6.35
CA LYS A 39 5.33 -14.69 7.04
C LYS A 39 4.91 -13.57 8.00
N GLY A 40 3.63 -13.54 8.41
CA GLY A 40 3.09 -12.51 9.30
C GLY A 40 2.87 -11.14 8.63
N GLY A 41 2.74 -11.12 7.30
CA GLY A 41 2.33 -9.95 6.53
C GLY A 41 0.82 -9.88 6.31
N THR A 42 0.36 -8.93 5.49
CA THR A 42 -1.06 -8.80 5.11
C THR A 42 -1.38 -9.44 3.76
N GLY A 43 -0.38 -10.01 3.08
CA GLY A 43 -0.55 -10.59 1.75
C GLY A 43 -0.74 -9.55 0.65
N GLY A 44 -0.21 -8.33 0.81
CA GLY A 44 -0.31 -7.26 -0.18
C GLY A 44 -1.45 -6.27 0.10
N VAL A 45 -2.28 -6.55 1.12
CA VAL A 45 -3.42 -5.71 1.47
C VAL A 45 -2.99 -4.57 2.38
N VAL A 46 -3.28 -3.33 1.99
CA VAL A 46 -3.19 -2.18 2.91
C VAL A 46 -4.49 -2.13 3.73
N PRO A 47 -4.43 -2.03 5.07
CA PRO A 47 -5.64 -1.94 5.88
C PRO A 47 -6.52 -0.74 5.52
N HIS A 48 -7.83 -0.95 5.44
CA HIS A 48 -8.79 0.04 4.92
C HIS A 48 -8.78 1.38 5.68
N TRP A 49 -8.50 1.37 6.99
CA TRP A 49 -8.43 2.58 7.81
C TRP A 49 -7.27 3.51 7.44
N HIS A 50 -6.24 3.03 6.75
CA HIS A 50 -5.16 3.88 6.24
C HIS A 50 -5.42 4.39 4.81
N VAL A 51 -6.33 3.76 4.06
CA VAL A 51 -6.55 4.07 2.64
C VAL A 51 -6.96 5.52 2.44
N GLN A 52 -7.87 6.04 3.27
CA GLN A 52 -8.33 7.43 3.18
C GLN A 52 -7.19 8.44 3.40
N ALA A 53 -6.35 8.22 4.42
CA ALA A 53 -5.19 9.08 4.68
C ALA A 53 -4.18 9.05 3.53
N ILE A 54 -3.96 7.87 2.95
CA ILE A 54 -3.06 7.71 1.80
C ILE A 54 -3.61 8.42 0.56
N LEU A 55 -4.92 8.29 0.27
CA LEU A 55 -5.57 8.96 -0.85
C LEU A 55 -5.54 10.49 -0.71
N ALA A 56 -5.79 11.00 0.50
CA ALA A 56 -5.72 12.44 0.78
C ALA A 56 -4.31 12.97 0.50
N ALA A 57 -3.28 12.33 1.06
CA ALA A 57 -1.90 12.74 0.83
C ALA A 57 -1.44 12.52 -0.61
N ALA A 58 -1.95 11.51 -1.32
CA ALA A 58 -1.69 11.32 -2.74
C ALA A 58 -2.21 12.52 -3.54
N ARG A 59 -3.44 12.97 -3.26
CA ARG A 59 -4.05 14.14 -3.90
C ARG A 59 -3.26 15.42 -3.61
N GLU A 60 -2.86 15.63 -2.35
CA GLU A 60 -2.05 16.80 -1.96
C GLU A 60 -0.67 16.82 -2.63
N ARG A 61 -0.08 15.64 -2.84
CA ARG A 61 1.26 15.49 -3.44
C ARG A 61 1.23 15.32 -4.97
N GLY A 62 0.05 15.34 -5.60
CA GLY A 62 -0.11 15.12 -7.04
C GLY A 62 0.26 13.72 -7.52
N ILE A 63 0.11 12.70 -6.66
CA ILE A 63 0.40 11.30 -6.98
C ILE A 63 -0.90 10.65 -7.51
N ASP A 64 -0.85 10.04 -8.70
CA ASP A 64 -1.98 9.29 -9.26
C ASP A 64 -2.14 7.94 -8.54
N VAL A 65 -2.91 7.95 -7.45
CA VAL A 65 -3.31 6.77 -6.67
C VAL A 65 -4.82 6.83 -6.49
N ARG A 66 -5.52 5.77 -6.90
CA ARG A 66 -6.97 5.64 -6.78
C ARG A 66 -7.31 4.58 -5.76
N ALA A 67 -8.55 4.60 -5.26
CA ALA A 67 -9.03 3.57 -4.34
C ALA A 67 -8.95 2.15 -4.96
N SER A 68 -9.11 2.03 -6.28
CA SER A 68 -8.95 0.78 -7.03
C SER A 68 -7.52 0.22 -7.00
N ASP A 69 -6.49 1.05 -6.81
CA ASP A 69 -5.11 0.58 -6.66
C ASP A 69 -4.90 -0.22 -5.36
N PHE A 70 -5.81 -0.11 -4.38
CA PHE A 70 -5.73 -0.86 -3.12
C PHE A 70 -6.49 -2.18 -3.16
N ALA A 71 -7.30 -2.41 -4.20
CA ALA A 71 -7.95 -3.69 -4.39
C ALA A 71 -6.90 -4.74 -4.79
N PRO A 72 -7.02 -5.99 -4.31
CA PRO A 72 -6.22 -7.07 -4.86
C PRO A 72 -6.44 -7.07 -6.37
N VAL A 73 -5.35 -7.08 -7.13
CA VAL A 73 -5.41 -7.37 -8.55
C VAL A 73 -5.87 -8.82 -8.61
N ALA A 74 -7.18 -9.03 -8.75
CA ALA A 74 -7.66 -10.26 -9.34
C ALA A 74 -6.97 -10.27 -10.69
N GLU A 75 -5.99 -11.17 -10.87
CA GLU A 75 -5.51 -11.49 -12.21
C GLU A 75 -6.77 -11.68 -13.03
N ALA A 76 -6.98 -10.80 -14.01
CA ALA A 76 -7.96 -11.05 -15.04
C ALA A 76 -7.49 -12.37 -15.64
N VAL A 77 -8.20 -13.44 -15.28
CA VAL A 77 -8.07 -14.74 -15.93
C VAL A 77 -8.45 -14.47 -17.37
N GLU A 78 -7.45 -14.41 -18.24
CA GLU A 78 -7.64 -14.51 -19.69
C GLU A 78 -7.94 -15.97 -20.05
#